data_AF-A0A930WNY8-F1
#
_entry.id   AF-A0A930WNY8-F1
#
_cell.length_a   1.000
_cell.length_b   1.000
_cell.length_c   1.000
_cell.angle_alpha   90.00
_cell.angle_beta   90.00
_cell.angle_gamma   90.00
#
_symmetry.space_group_name_H-M   'P 1'
#
loop_
_entity.id
_entity.type
_entity.pdbx_description
1 polymer ?
#
loop_
_entity_poly.entity_id
_entity_poly.type
_entity_poly.pdbx_seq_one_letter_code
_entity_poly.pdbx_strand_id
1 'polypeptide(L)'
;IIKHQPALNFVLLNANNRTDDYTPWPLQASETMPMDFGGKAEAHLSFITTHVIPFCESEYGFASSTEKRVIGGYSLGGLFSLYAAVNTDFFGTVLSCSSSLWYPDFLDYLKEHPFKTAHSKLYMSVGDQEGTTATNLTAAQTSNTIALKDFYEPKFQAGDFKFTLEEGNHGNDISGRAWRAIEWVEENCK
;
A
#
# COMPACT_ATOMS: atom_id res chain seq x y z
N ILE A 1 38.75 2.82 3.57
CA ILE A 1 37.54 2.24 2.95
C ILE A 1 36.41 3.22 3.23
N ILE A 2 35.86 3.86 2.18
CA ILE A 2 34.66 4.70 2.35
C ILE A 2 33.50 3.75 2.60
N LYS A 3 32.88 3.86 3.78
CA LYS A 3 31.73 3.04 4.16
C LYS A 3 30.49 3.74 3.59
N HIS A 4 30.07 3.35 2.39
CA HIS A 4 28.78 3.79 1.87
C HIS A 4 27.68 3.07 2.67
N GLN A 5 26.77 3.83 3.28
CA GLN A 5 25.52 3.29 3.80
C GLN A 5 24.39 3.67 2.84
N PRO A 6 23.66 2.70 2.28
CA PRO A 6 22.52 3.01 1.42
C PRO A 6 21.44 3.71 2.24
N ALA A 7 20.80 4.72 1.65
CA ALA A 7 19.69 5.42 2.28
C ALA A 7 18.46 4.51 2.44
N LEU A 8 18.26 3.58 1.50
CA LEU A 8 17.17 2.60 1.49
C LEU A 8 17.68 1.24 0.95
N ASN A 9 17.15 0.16 1.50
CA ASN A 9 17.27 -1.18 0.93
C ASN A 9 15.91 -1.60 0.35
N PHE A 10 15.90 -2.12 -0.87
CA PHE A 10 14.66 -2.53 -1.56
C PHE A 10 14.53 -4.06 -1.60
N VAL A 11 13.35 -4.55 -1.22
CA VAL A 11 12.94 -5.95 -1.43
C VAL A 11 11.75 -5.95 -2.38
N LEU A 12 11.94 -6.51 -3.57
CA LEU A 12 10.89 -6.63 -4.58
C LEU A 12 10.21 -7.99 -4.43
N LEU A 13 8.95 -7.97 -3.99
CA LEU A 13 8.16 -9.19 -3.82
C LEU A 13 7.41 -9.52 -5.11
N ASN A 14 7.83 -10.60 -5.77
CA ASN A 14 7.10 -11.13 -6.91
C ASN A 14 6.08 -12.18 -6.44
N ALA A 15 4.80 -11.82 -6.44
CA ALA A 15 3.70 -12.72 -6.15
C ALA A 15 3.46 -13.66 -7.34
N ASN A 16 3.31 -14.96 -7.07
CA ASN A 16 2.97 -15.94 -8.11
C ASN A 16 1.56 -15.70 -8.65
N ASN A 17 0.63 -15.29 -7.78
CA ASN A 17 -0.70 -14.85 -8.17
C ASN A 17 -1.10 -13.59 -7.39
N ARG A 18 -1.00 -12.43 -8.05
CA ARG A 18 -1.31 -11.14 -7.42
C ARG A 18 -2.75 -10.99 -6.98
N THR A 19 -3.72 -11.57 -7.68
CA THR A 19 -5.13 -11.41 -7.32
C THR A 19 -5.50 -12.26 -6.11
N ASP A 20 -4.77 -13.34 -5.88
CA ASP A 20 -4.84 -14.11 -4.63
C ASP A 20 -4.11 -13.39 -3.51
N ASP A 21 -2.81 -13.14 -3.68
CA ASP A 21 -1.89 -12.74 -2.62
C ASP A 21 -2.15 -11.33 -2.08
N TYR A 22 -2.74 -10.44 -2.88
CA TYR A 22 -2.92 -9.03 -2.50
C TYR A 22 -4.34 -8.69 -2.06
N THR A 23 -5.31 -9.59 -2.21
CA THR A 23 -6.69 -9.31 -1.82
C THR A 23 -7.06 -9.93 -0.47
N PRO A 24 -7.83 -9.20 0.36
CA PRO A 24 -8.11 -9.62 1.74
C PRO A 24 -9.19 -10.69 1.84
N TRP A 25 -10.13 -10.74 0.90
CA TRP A 25 -11.17 -11.75 0.80
C TRP A 25 -11.44 -12.11 -0.65
N PRO A 26 -12.01 -13.29 -0.93
CA PRO A 26 -12.28 -13.70 -2.29
C PRO A 26 -13.34 -12.81 -2.95
N LEU A 27 -13.19 -12.61 -4.25
CA LEU A 27 -14.21 -12.02 -5.11
C LEU A 27 -14.35 -12.92 -6.34
N GLN A 28 -15.57 -13.40 -6.58
CA GLN A 28 -15.87 -14.22 -7.75
C GLN A 28 -16.09 -13.34 -8.98
N ALA A 29 -15.72 -13.86 -10.14
CA ALA A 29 -15.95 -13.20 -11.41
C ALA A 29 -17.44 -12.85 -11.62
N SER A 30 -17.68 -11.65 -12.14
CA SER A 30 -19.00 -11.10 -12.43
C SER A 30 -18.97 -10.25 -13.70
N GLU A 31 -20.13 -9.77 -14.16
CA GLU A 31 -20.21 -8.87 -15.32
C GLU A 31 -19.42 -7.56 -15.11
N THR A 32 -19.36 -7.07 -13.86
CA THR A 32 -18.64 -5.84 -13.50
C THR A 32 -17.19 -6.10 -13.05
N MET A 33 -16.75 -7.36 -13.03
CA MET A 33 -15.36 -7.75 -12.78
C MET A 33 -15.13 -9.18 -13.27
N PRO A 34 -14.71 -9.40 -14.53
CA PRO A 34 -14.67 -10.73 -15.15
C PRO A 34 -13.42 -11.53 -14.77
N MET A 35 -13.03 -11.52 -13.49
CA MET A 35 -11.88 -12.25 -12.97
C MET A 35 -12.06 -12.58 -11.49
N ASP A 36 -11.48 -13.71 -11.07
CA ASP A 36 -11.49 -14.14 -9.68
C ASP A 36 -10.32 -13.54 -8.88
N PHE A 37 -10.58 -13.32 -7.59
CA PHE A 37 -9.60 -12.92 -6.60
C PHE A 37 -9.64 -13.92 -5.44
N GLY A 38 -8.48 -14.36 -4.99
CA GLY A 38 -8.37 -15.50 -4.07
C GLY A 38 -8.48 -15.16 -2.58
N GLY A 39 -8.35 -13.89 -2.17
CA GLY A 39 -8.50 -13.51 -0.76
C GLY A 39 -7.41 -14.04 0.16
N LYS A 40 -6.15 -14.12 -0.31
CA LYS A 40 -5.04 -14.76 0.41
C LYS A 40 -4.05 -13.76 1.03
N ALA A 41 -4.43 -12.49 1.19
CA ALA A 41 -3.57 -11.47 1.77
C ALA A 41 -3.06 -11.82 3.17
N GLU A 42 -3.85 -12.50 4.01
CA GLU A 42 -3.39 -12.94 5.34
C GLU A 42 -2.20 -13.90 5.24
N ALA A 43 -2.31 -14.92 4.39
CA ALA A 43 -1.25 -15.90 4.18
C ALA A 43 0.00 -15.25 3.55
N HIS A 44 -0.19 -14.30 2.62
CA HIS A 44 0.90 -13.54 2.03
C HIS A 44 1.60 -12.64 3.06
N LEU A 45 0.83 -11.95 3.90
CA LEU A 45 1.35 -11.12 4.99
C LEU A 45 2.13 -11.97 5.99
N SER A 46 1.61 -13.14 6.36
CA SER A 46 2.30 -14.10 7.23
C SER A 46 3.63 -14.53 6.64
N PHE A 47 3.69 -14.87 5.34
CA PHE A 47 4.95 -15.21 4.67
C PHE A 47 5.96 -14.06 4.74
N ILE A 48 5.53 -12.82 4.50
CA ILE A 48 6.42 -11.65 4.57
C ILE A 48 6.98 -11.47 6.00
N THR A 49 6.11 -11.51 7.01
CA THR A 49 6.50 -11.22 8.41
C THR A 49 7.29 -12.34 9.07
N THR A 50 7.06 -13.60 8.65
CA THR A 50 7.70 -14.78 9.28
C THR A 50 8.88 -15.34 8.50
N HIS A 51 9.02 -15.03 7.21
CA HIS A 51 10.12 -15.55 6.37
C HIS A 51 10.94 -14.43 5.75
N VAL A 52 10.31 -13.53 4.99
CA VAL A 52 11.05 -12.52 4.20
C VAL A 52 11.79 -11.54 5.10
N ILE A 53 11.08 -10.90 6.03
CA ILE A 53 11.67 -9.88 6.92
C ILE A 53 12.80 -10.49 7.77
N PRO A 54 12.60 -11.63 8.47
CA PRO A 54 13.68 -12.27 9.21
C PRO A 54 14.90 -12.62 8.35
N PHE A 55 14.69 -13.12 7.13
CA PHE A 55 15.78 -13.43 6.20
C PHE A 55 16.58 -12.17 5.80
N CYS A 56 15.90 -11.07 5.48
CA CYS A 56 16.56 -9.81 5.15
C CYS A 56 17.35 -9.23 6.32
N GLU A 57 16.83 -9.36 7.55
CA GLU A 57 17.49 -8.91 8.77
C GLU A 57 18.72 -9.76 9.10
N SER A 58 18.62 -11.09 8.99
CA SER A 58 19.71 -12.00 9.34
C SER A 58 20.83 -12.01 8.29
N GLU A 59 20.50 -12.12 7.01
CA GLU A 59 21.49 -12.32 5.94
C GLU A 59 22.11 -11.00 5.47
N TYR A 60 21.34 -9.92 5.47
CA TYR A 60 21.76 -8.64 4.90
C TYR A 60 21.88 -7.52 5.94
N GLY A 61 21.57 -7.79 7.22
CA GLY A 61 21.70 -6.82 8.30
C GLY A 61 20.75 -5.63 8.16
N PHE A 62 19.55 -5.86 7.61
CA PHE A 62 18.53 -4.81 7.52
C PHE A 62 18.09 -4.35 8.91
N ALA A 63 17.60 -3.11 9.01
CA ALA A 63 17.12 -2.59 10.28
C ALA A 63 15.87 -3.34 10.75
N SER A 64 15.85 -3.72 12.03
CA SER A 64 14.77 -4.50 12.66
C SER A 64 13.74 -3.68 13.42
N SER A 65 13.86 -2.36 13.41
CA SER A 65 12.87 -1.45 14.04
C SER A 65 11.70 -1.20 13.09
N THR A 66 10.46 -1.33 13.59
CA THR A 66 9.23 -1.07 12.84
C THR A 66 9.25 0.29 12.13
N GLU A 67 9.76 1.34 12.79
CA GLU A 67 9.82 2.71 12.28
C GLU A 67 10.68 2.85 11.01
N LYS A 68 11.56 1.89 10.75
CA LYS A 68 12.44 1.86 9.57
C LYS A 68 11.95 0.91 8.48
N ARG A 69 10.86 0.17 8.72
CA ARG A 69 10.26 -0.73 7.73
C ARG A 69 9.15 0.00 6.98
N VAL A 70 9.26 -0.04 5.65
CA VAL A 70 8.30 0.54 4.72
C VAL A 70 7.64 -0.58 3.93
N ILE A 71 6.31 -0.57 3.84
CA ILE A 71 5.56 -1.35 2.87
C ILE A 71 4.90 -0.43 1.86
N GLY A 72 4.93 -0.79 0.58
CA GLY A 72 4.37 0.05 -0.45
C GLY A 72 4.00 -0.71 -1.71
N GLY A 73 3.00 -0.21 -2.42
CA GLY A 73 2.61 -0.79 -3.68
C GLY A 73 1.67 0.08 -4.51
N TYR A 74 1.50 -0.34 -5.76
CA TYR A 74 0.62 0.30 -6.73
C TYR A 74 -0.60 -0.60 -7.01
N SER A 75 -1.79 -0.02 -7.17
CA SER A 75 -3.01 -0.79 -7.47
C SER A 75 -3.33 -1.82 -6.38
N LEU A 76 -3.46 -3.11 -6.72
CA LEU A 76 -3.62 -4.19 -5.73
C LEU A 76 -2.46 -4.25 -4.72
N GLY A 77 -1.24 -3.85 -5.10
CA GLY A 77 -0.12 -3.77 -4.16
C GLY A 77 -0.32 -2.67 -3.11
N GLY A 78 -0.97 -1.57 -3.49
CA GLY A 78 -1.34 -0.50 -2.57
C GLY A 78 -2.50 -0.92 -1.64
N LEU A 79 -3.47 -1.67 -2.18
CA LEU A 79 -4.50 -2.36 -1.39
C LEU A 79 -3.84 -3.23 -0.31
N PHE A 80 -2.94 -4.13 -0.71
CA PHE A 80 -2.22 -5.01 0.21
C PHE A 80 -1.41 -4.23 1.26
N SER A 81 -0.79 -3.11 0.87
CA SER A 81 0.00 -2.27 1.79
C SER A 81 -0.88 -1.66 2.90
N LEU A 82 -2.08 -1.18 2.54
CA LEU A 82 -3.05 -0.70 3.52
C LEU A 82 -3.62 -1.84 4.38
N TYR A 83 -3.88 -3.00 3.78
CA TYR A 83 -4.30 -4.20 4.50
C TYR A 83 -3.26 -4.61 5.55
N ALA A 84 -1.97 -4.63 5.20
CA ALA A 84 -0.89 -4.94 6.14
C ALA A 84 -0.88 -3.95 7.31
N ALA A 85 -1.04 -2.65 7.04
CA ALA A 85 -1.00 -1.61 8.06
C ALA A 85 -2.04 -1.78 9.18
N VAL A 86 -3.23 -2.28 8.84
CA VAL A 86 -4.32 -2.50 9.81
C VAL A 86 -4.33 -3.92 10.38
N ASN A 87 -3.47 -4.83 9.90
CA ASN A 87 -3.38 -6.23 10.35
C ASN A 87 -2.07 -6.59 11.04
N THR A 88 -1.01 -5.78 10.93
CA THR A 88 0.27 -6.02 11.59
C THR A 88 0.98 -4.73 12.00
N ASP A 89 1.78 -4.79 13.05
CA ASP A 89 2.62 -3.70 13.58
C ASP A 89 4.07 -3.73 13.06
N PHE A 90 4.33 -4.49 12.00
CA PHE A 90 5.69 -4.65 11.44
C PHE A 90 6.19 -3.43 10.67
N PHE A 91 5.28 -2.61 10.14
CA PHE A 91 5.60 -1.50 9.24
C PHE A 91 5.30 -0.15 9.89
N GLY A 92 6.29 0.73 9.90
CA GLY A 92 6.15 2.11 10.37
C GLY A 92 5.69 3.07 9.29
N THR A 93 5.94 2.75 8.01
CA THR A 93 5.55 3.60 6.89
C THR A 93 4.81 2.79 5.83
N VAL A 94 3.72 3.36 5.29
CA VAL A 94 2.86 2.74 4.29
C VAL A 94 2.76 3.64 3.06
N LEU A 95 3.03 3.09 1.87
CA LEU A 95 2.90 3.78 0.60
C LEU A 95 1.73 3.20 -0.21
N SER A 96 0.67 3.98 -0.34
CA SER A 96 -0.58 3.62 -1.01
C SER A 96 -0.71 4.39 -2.32
N CYS A 97 -0.16 3.84 -3.42
CA CYS A 97 -0.20 4.49 -4.73
C CYS A 97 -1.33 3.91 -5.59
N SER A 98 -2.30 4.73 -6.00
CA SER A 98 -3.48 4.30 -6.77
C SER A 98 -4.09 2.99 -6.21
N SER A 99 -4.14 2.86 -4.88
CA SER A 99 -4.55 1.64 -4.18
C SER A 99 -5.98 1.27 -4.54
N SER A 100 -6.25 0.00 -4.86
CA SER A 100 -7.54 -0.48 -5.35
C SER A 100 -8.67 -0.43 -4.30
N LEU A 101 -9.07 0.77 -3.87
CA LEU A 101 -10.14 1.00 -2.90
C LEU A 101 -11.53 0.84 -3.51
N TRP A 102 -11.62 0.55 -4.81
CA TRP A 102 -12.83 -0.01 -5.41
C TRP A 102 -13.15 -1.43 -4.96
N TYR A 103 -12.20 -2.15 -4.34
CA TYR A 103 -12.41 -3.53 -3.90
C TYR A 103 -13.58 -3.58 -2.89
N PRO A 104 -14.58 -4.45 -3.08
CA PRO A 104 -15.79 -4.47 -2.27
C PRO A 104 -15.48 -4.51 -0.78
N ASP A 105 -16.16 -3.69 0.02
CA ASP A 105 -16.06 -3.57 1.49
C ASP A 105 -14.69 -3.10 2.04
N PHE A 106 -13.68 -2.89 1.19
CA PHE A 106 -12.33 -2.64 1.66
C PHE A 106 -12.16 -1.24 2.29
N LEU A 107 -12.86 -0.24 1.75
CA LEU A 107 -12.88 1.10 2.33
C LEU A 107 -13.42 1.09 3.78
N ASP A 108 -14.52 0.38 4.01
CA ASP A 108 -15.17 0.33 5.33
C ASP A 108 -14.34 -0.51 6.29
N TYR A 109 -13.78 -1.62 5.83
CA TYR A 109 -12.81 -2.41 6.60
C TYR A 109 -11.65 -1.55 7.12
N LEU A 110 -11.05 -0.70 6.27
CA LEU A 110 -9.99 0.22 6.69
C LEU A 110 -10.48 1.28 7.69
N LYS A 111 -11.74 1.72 7.61
CA LYS A 111 -12.30 2.69 8.58
C LYS A 111 -12.57 2.07 9.94
N GLU A 112 -12.91 0.78 9.97
CA GLU A 112 -13.22 0.04 11.19
C GLU A 112 -11.95 -0.46 11.92
N HIS A 113 -10.83 -0.60 11.21
CA HIS A 113 -9.59 -1.14 11.75
C HIS A 113 -8.49 -0.07 11.79
N PRO A 114 -8.07 0.41 12.97
CA PRO A 114 -6.97 1.35 13.07
C PRO A 114 -5.65 0.70 12.67
N PHE A 115 -4.70 1.52 12.23
CA PHE A 115 -3.32 1.07 12.00
C PHE A 115 -2.75 0.46 13.28
N LYS A 116 -2.06 -0.68 13.17
CA LYS A 116 -1.54 -1.41 14.33
C LYS A 116 -0.29 -0.75 14.91
N THR A 117 0.53 -0.11 14.07
CA THR A 117 1.69 0.67 14.53
C THR A 117 1.25 2.03 15.06
N ALA A 118 1.60 2.34 16.32
CA ALA A 118 1.15 3.55 17.01
C ALA A 118 1.62 4.87 16.37
N HIS A 119 2.82 4.90 15.79
CA HIS A 119 3.41 6.07 15.14
C HIS A 119 3.66 5.80 13.66
N SER A 120 2.56 5.54 12.94
CA SER A 120 2.61 5.22 11.52
C SER A 120 2.75 6.47 10.64
N LYS A 121 3.36 6.29 9.48
CA LYS A 121 3.42 7.24 8.37
C LYS A 121 2.65 6.71 7.18
N LEU A 122 1.93 7.58 6.48
CA LEU A 122 1.09 7.21 5.33
C LEU A 122 1.26 8.18 4.16
N TYR A 123 1.73 7.65 3.03
CA TYR A 123 1.65 8.32 1.74
C TYR A 123 0.49 7.74 0.94
N MET A 124 -0.36 8.60 0.39
CA MET A 124 -1.46 8.23 -0.50
C MET A 124 -1.39 9.01 -1.81
N SER A 125 -1.63 8.33 -2.93
CA SER A 125 -1.85 9.00 -4.21
C SER A 125 -2.96 8.33 -5.02
N VAL A 126 -3.61 9.12 -5.88
CA VAL A 126 -4.61 8.64 -6.85
C VAL A 126 -4.69 9.60 -8.02
N GLY A 127 -4.98 9.09 -9.21
CA GLY A 127 -5.26 9.91 -10.39
C GLY A 127 -6.62 10.61 -10.32
N ASP A 128 -6.69 11.83 -10.83
CA ASP A 128 -7.92 12.62 -10.94
C ASP A 128 -8.93 12.05 -11.96
N GLN A 129 -8.50 11.16 -12.85
CA GLN A 129 -9.35 10.51 -13.85
C GLN A 129 -9.57 9.01 -13.59
N GLU A 130 -9.10 8.45 -12.47
CA GLU A 130 -9.30 7.03 -12.16
C GLU A 130 -10.79 6.70 -11.92
N GLY A 131 -11.30 5.69 -12.63
CA GLY A 131 -12.70 5.26 -12.53
C GLY A 131 -13.71 6.14 -13.27
N THR A 132 -13.32 7.33 -13.76
CA THR A 132 -14.26 8.30 -14.37
C THR A 132 -15.01 7.79 -15.60
N THR A 133 -14.39 6.91 -16.38
CA THR A 133 -14.99 6.28 -17.58
C THR A 133 -15.40 4.83 -17.35
N ALA A 134 -15.19 4.29 -16.14
CA ALA A 134 -15.48 2.90 -15.84
C ALA A 134 -16.97 2.71 -15.53
N THR A 135 -17.53 1.62 -16.06
CA THR A 135 -18.90 1.15 -15.76
C THR A 135 -18.90 -0.09 -14.86
N ASN A 136 -17.73 -0.41 -14.31
CA ASN A 136 -17.45 -1.64 -13.58
C ASN A 136 -17.08 -1.30 -12.13
N LEU A 137 -16.62 -2.27 -11.33
CA LEU A 137 -16.33 -1.99 -9.91
C LEU A 137 -15.33 -0.84 -9.70
N THR A 138 -14.41 -0.59 -10.65
CA THR A 138 -13.38 0.45 -10.53
C THR A 138 -13.89 1.89 -10.64
N ALA A 139 -15.18 2.09 -10.94
CA ALA A 139 -15.79 3.41 -11.08
C ALA A 139 -15.65 4.30 -9.82
N ALA A 140 -15.62 3.69 -8.63
CA ALA A 140 -15.51 4.40 -7.36
C ALA A 140 -14.05 4.65 -6.91
N GLN A 141 -13.04 4.40 -7.75
CA GLN A 141 -11.64 4.40 -7.34
C GLN A 141 -11.17 5.75 -6.74
N THR A 142 -11.34 6.86 -7.46
CA THR A 142 -10.95 8.19 -6.94
C THR A 142 -11.81 8.61 -5.76
N SER A 143 -13.14 8.45 -5.83
CA SER A 143 -14.03 8.84 -4.73
C SER A 143 -13.74 8.09 -3.44
N ASN A 144 -13.48 6.77 -3.50
CA ASN A 144 -13.14 5.97 -2.33
C ASN A 144 -11.77 6.37 -1.76
N THR A 145 -10.81 6.74 -2.62
CA THR A 145 -9.49 7.21 -2.17
C THR A 145 -9.55 8.56 -1.47
N ILE A 146 -10.34 9.50 -1.99
CA ILE A 146 -10.59 10.78 -1.32
C ILE A 146 -11.32 10.56 0.02
N ALA A 147 -12.34 9.69 0.05
CA ALA A 147 -13.05 9.39 1.29
C ALA A 147 -12.14 8.76 2.37
N LEU A 148 -11.20 7.88 1.98
CA LEU A 148 -10.22 7.32 2.89
C LEU A 148 -9.21 8.38 3.36
N LYS A 149 -8.74 9.24 2.44
CA LYS A 149 -7.84 10.35 2.76
C LYS A 149 -8.46 11.29 3.79
N ASP A 150 -9.70 11.71 3.59
CA ASP A 150 -10.41 12.62 4.50
C ASP A 150 -10.66 11.97 5.86
N PHE A 151 -10.85 10.65 5.89
CA PHE A 151 -10.96 9.90 7.13
C PHE A 151 -9.63 9.86 7.90
N TYR A 152 -8.51 9.63 7.21
CA TYR A 152 -7.21 9.40 7.87
C TYR A 152 -6.44 10.67 8.18
N GLU A 153 -6.40 11.66 7.29
CA GLU A 153 -5.60 12.88 7.45
C GLU A 153 -5.67 13.51 8.86
N PRO A 154 -6.85 13.70 9.49
CA PRO A 154 -6.93 14.31 10.83
C PRO A 154 -6.40 13.42 11.96
N LYS A 155 -6.08 12.15 11.71
CA LYS A 155 -5.57 11.18 12.69
C LYS A 155 -4.05 11.11 12.75
N PHE A 156 -3.35 11.68 11.76
CA PHE A 156 -1.89 11.66 11.68
C PHE A 156 -1.29 12.97 12.20
N GLN A 157 -0.05 12.90 12.69
CA GLN A 157 0.71 14.09 13.05
C GLN A 157 1.15 14.85 11.80
N ALA A 158 1.42 16.15 11.96
CA ALA A 158 1.95 16.96 10.87
C ALA A 158 3.29 16.36 10.36
N GLY A 159 3.35 16.05 9.07
CA GLY A 159 4.50 15.43 8.43
C GLY A 159 4.41 13.90 8.25
N ASP A 160 3.55 13.22 9.03
CA ASP A 160 3.39 11.77 8.96
C ASP A 160 2.35 11.33 7.92
N PHE A 161 1.59 12.27 7.34
CA PHE A 161 0.62 12.00 6.28
C PHE A 161 0.89 12.88 5.06
N LYS A 162 0.87 12.28 3.87
CA LYS A 162 0.91 13.00 2.59
C LYS A 162 -0.09 12.42 1.61
N PHE A 163 -0.89 13.30 1.01
CA PHE A 163 -1.76 12.95 -0.10
C PHE A 163 -1.35 13.70 -1.37
N THR A 164 -1.33 13.00 -2.51
CA THR A 164 -1.07 13.58 -3.82
C THR A 164 -2.20 13.20 -4.79
N LEU A 165 -2.90 14.22 -5.32
CA LEU A 165 -3.81 14.03 -6.45
C LEU A 165 -2.98 14.13 -7.73
N GLU A 166 -2.90 13.02 -8.46
CA GLU A 166 -2.07 12.87 -9.64
C GLU A 166 -2.87 13.18 -10.92
N GLU A 167 -2.20 13.70 -11.94
CA GLU A 167 -2.84 13.95 -13.24
C GLU A 167 -3.03 12.64 -14.02
N GLY A 168 -4.25 12.41 -14.52
CA GLY A 168 -4.58 11.32 -15.43
C GLY A 168 -5.12 10.05 -14.74
N ASN A 169 -5.32 9.00 -15.54
CA ASN A 169 -5.92 7.75 -15.08
C ASN A 169 -4.88 6.79 -14.44
N HIS A 170 -5.30 5.55 -14.17
CA HIS A 170 -4.52 4.53 -13.46
C HIS A 170 -3.22 4.13 -14.17
N GLY A 171 -3.14 4.31 -15.49
CA GLY A 171 -1.97 3.97 -16.30
C GLY A 171 -0.97 5.12 -16.47
N ASN A 172 -1.31 6.33 -16.02
CA ASN A 172 -0.48 7.52 -16.24
C ASN A 172 0.70 7.58 -15.25
N ASP A 173 1.91 7.80 -15.78
CA ASP A 173 3.14 8.07 -15.02
C ASP A 173 3.38 7.13 -13.81
N ILE A 174 3.13 5.83 -13.96
CA ILE A 174 3.25 4.86 -12.84
C ILE A 174 4.62 4.97 -12.16
N SER A 175 5.70 5.04 -12.94
CA SER A 175 7.06 5.16 -12.41
C SER A 175 7.31 6.46 -11.66
N GLY A 176 6.86 7.61 -12.18
CA GLY A 176 7.01 8.89 -11.51
C GLY A 176 6.18 8.98 -10.23
N ARG A 177 4.95 8.44 -10.26
CA ARG A 177 4.08 8.34 -9.06
C ARG A 177 4.73 7.48 -7.97
N ALA A 178 5.28 6.32 -8.34
CA ALA A 178 6.01 5.47 -7.40
C ALA A 178 7.27 6.16 -6.88
N TRP A 179 8.00 6.87 -7.74
CA TRP A 179 9.19 7.64 -7.34
C TRP A 179 8.87 8.73 -6.33
N ARG A 180 7.79 9.52 -6.52
CA ARG A 180 7.36 10.55 -5.56
C ARG A 180 7.06 9.97 -4.16
N ALA A 181 6.51 8.76 -4.10
CA ALA A 181 6.29 8.07 -2.82
C ALA A 181 7.62 7.68 -2.15
N ILE A 182 8.59 7.19 -2.92
CA ILE A 182 9.94 6.84 -2.43
C ILE A 182 10.71 8.08 -1.97
N GLU A 183 10.67 9.16 -2.75
CA GLU A 183 11.31 10.43 -2.41
C GLU A 183 10.77 10.98 -1.07
N TRP A 184 9.46 10.88 -0.84
CA TRP A 184 8.88 11.23 0.44
C TRP A 184 9.42 10.40 1.61
N VAL A 185 9.70 9.11 1.41
CA VAL A 185 10.34 8.26 2.42
C VAL A 185 11.77 8.74 2.70
N GLU A 186 12.56 9.03 1.67
CA GLU A 186 13.94 9.50 1.84
C GLU A 186 14.01 10.82 2.62
N GLU A 187 13.01 11.69 2.46
CA GLU A 187 12.91 12.96 3.16
C GLU A 187 12.43 12.80 4.63
N ASN A 188 11.52 11.85 4.90
CA ASN A 188 10.76 11.83 6.14
C ASN A 188 11.02 10.60 7.04
N CYS A 189 11.72 9.56 6.58
CA CYS A 189 11.89 8.29 7.30
C CYS A 189 13.35 7.95 7.67
N LYS A 190 14.17 8.98 7.92
CA LYS A 190 15.58 8.82 8.34
C LYS A 190 15.72 8.33 9.79
#